data_AF-A0A9D5IA70-F1
#
_entry.id   AF-A0A9D5IA70-F1
#
_cell.length_a   1.000
_cell.length_b   1.000
_cell.length_c   1.000
_cell.angle_alpha   90.00
_cell.angle_beta   90.00
_cell.angle_gamma   90.00
#
_symmetry.space_group_name_H-M   'P 1'
#
loop_
_entity.id
_entity.type
_entity.pdbx_description
1 polymer ?
#
loop_
_entity_poly.entity_id
_entity_poly.type
_entity_poly.pdbx_seq_one_letter_code
_entity_poly.pdbx_strand_id
1 'polypeptide(L)'
;MPVCPWSMPVRSEVAQRGSARPGKRPGVVVCAAARCRDRSSAGSGAAGGVGPRTARRGQRTDRPMHTNPNMLSPAATLSSPGVGSAPVAASARAQGADMSAHANHPNSHGHGHHQGTGHVVLETGNKKDPHATRIGDFLKACIKLGASDLIMKAGTVPKLRIRGSLKPLDTAPLTQDEFVQIAKQILSEELWEDLKTYGSADFAYDYDETTRFRVNLFQAKGRLAMAARLITSNIRRFEDLYLPASMSQIAMQPQGIVLLSGVTGSGKSTTIASMLDYVNERKPVHIVTIEDPIEYVFQDKKATINQREIGLDVSDFKVALRALVRENPDIVLVGEMRDKETFEAALHAAETGHLVYGTIHASSTTQTFSRIYGLFESEEVEQVRRVLAYQMRAFVYQKLLPTLHENIARIPALEILIANPVVQKYVLDGREGELREYLRTVEARQQGMVDFNGSLVDLVEREYIHVRVAEEASPNIDELKMRLKKLGGR
;
A
#
# COMPACT_ATOMS: atom_id res chain seq x y z
N MET A 1 -33.62 0.95 -38.42
CA MET A 1 -34.91 1.47 -37.91
C MET A 1 -34.77 1.73 -36.41
N PRO A 2 -35.54 2.64 -35.79
CA PRO A 2 -35.18 3.25 -34.52
C PRO A 2 -35.96 2.74 -33.29
N VAL A 3 -35.32 2.99 -32.14
CA VAL A 3 -35.84 3.22 -30.78
C VAL A 3 -37.36 3.31 -30.62
N CYS A 4 -37.89 2.60 -29.61
CA CYS A 4 -39.17 2.93 -28.98
C CYS A 4 -39.07 2.77 -27.45
N PRO A 5 -39.23 3.84 -26.64
CA PRO A 5 -39.20 3.75 -25.18
C PRO A 5 -40.59 3.48 -24.60
N TRP A 6 -40.66 2.98 -23.37
CA TRP A 6 -41.89 2.99 -22.56
C TRP A 6 -41.67 3.73 -21.24
N SER A 7 -42.74 4.37 -20.77
CA SER A 7 -42.79 5.22 -19.58
C SER A 7 -44.12 4.99 -18.84
N MET A 8 -44.43 5.85 -17.85
CA MET A 8 -45.60 5.81 -16.95
C MET A 8 -45.48 4.88 -15.72
N PRO A 9 -46.21 5.17 -14.62
CA PRO A 9 -46.53 6.51 -14.10
C PRO A 9 -46.35 6.65 -12.57
N VAL A 10 -46.39 7.89 -12.08
CA VAL A 10 -46.52 8.20 -10.65
C VAL A 10 -47.99 8.47 -10.28
N ARG A 11 -48.48 7.76 -9.26
CA ARG A 11 -49.49 8.25 -8.29
C ARG A 11 -49.05 7.75 -6.90
N SER A 12 -49.03 8.51 -5.81
CA SER A 12 -49.82 9.67 -5.33
C SER A 12 -51.19 9.29 -4.75
N GLU A 13 -51.22 8.95 -3.46
CA GLU A 13 -52.44 9.04 -2.64
C GLU A 13 -52.06 9.51 -1.21
N VAL A 14 -53.03 10.04 -0.46
CA VAL A 14 -52.81 10.90 0.70
C VAL A 14 -53.60 10.41 1.91
N ALA A 15 -52.94 10.32 3.08
CA ALA A 15 -53.60 10.16 4.38
C ALA A 15 -53.24 11.36 5.30
N GLN A 16 -54.25 12.03 5.87
CA GLN A 16 -54.08 13.21 6.73
C GLN A 16 -54.45 12.95 8.20
N ARG A 17 -53.83 13.75 9.09
CA ARG A 17 -54.16 14.02 10.51
C ARG A 17 -53.77 12.92 11.51
N GLY A 18 -53.41 13.25 12.76
CA GLY A 18 -53.26 14.56 13.43
C GLY A 18 -52.17 14.51 14.52
N SER A 19 -51.37 15.56 14.74
CA SER A 19 -51.70 16.79 15.51
C SER A 19 -51.51 16.66 17.05
N ALA A 20 -50.27 16.75 17.54
CA ALA A 20 -49.96 17.08 18.93
C ALA A 20 -48.60 17.79 19.10
N ARG A 21 -48.64 19.02 19.64
CA ARG A 21 -47.55 19.88 20.17
C ARG A 21 -48.22 20.86 21.18
N PRO A 22 -47.52 21.60 22.06
CA PRO A 22 -46.08 21.89 22.11
C PRO A 22 -45.39 21.64 23.48
N GLY A 23 -44.07 21.87 23.56
CA GLY A 23 -43.31 21.74 24.82
C GLY A 23 -41.92 22.40 24.82
N LYS A 24 -41.88 23.73 24.97
CA LYS A 24 -40.77 24.61 25.45
C LYS A 24 -39.29 24.26 25.09
N ARG A 25 -38.63 25.17 24.35
CA ARG A 25 -37.19 25.52 24.56
C ARG A 25 -37.10 26.51 25.74
N PRO A 26 -35.95 26.57 26.45
CA PRO A 26 -34.92 27.57 26.11
C PRO A 26 -33.51 26.92 26.04
N GLY A 27 -32.43 27.64 25.67
CA GLY A 27 -32.34 29.06 25.34
C GLY A 27 -31.12 29.39 24.48
N VAL A 28 -31.00 30.66 24.07
CA VAL A 28 -29.87 31.18 23.30
C VAL A 28 -28.87 31.83 24.25
N VAL A 29 -27.57 31.56 24.07
CA VAL A 29 -26.50 32.35 24.68
C VAL A 29 -25.72 33.04 23.56
N VAL A 30 -26.03 34.33 23.35
CA VAL A 30 -25.12 35.27 22.70
C VAL A 30 -24.23 35.83 23.82
N CYS A 31 -22.92 35.86 23.60
CA CYS A 31 -22.02 36.68 24.42
C CYS A 31 -21.16 37.53 23.49
N ALA A 32 -21.03 38.82 23.80
CA ALA A 32 -20.52 39.83 22.87
C ALA A 32 -19.09 40.28 23.21
N ALA A 33 -18.52 41.04 22.27
CA ALA A 33 -17.16 41.55 22.26
C ALA A 33 -16.65 42.16 23.59
N ALA A 34 -15.38 41.87 23.90
CA ALA A 34 -14.52 42.75 24.66
C ALA A 34 -13.44 43.34 23.74
N ARG A 35 -13.47 44.66 23.52
CA ARG A 35 -12.31 45.41 22.99
C ARG A 35 -11.64 46.09 24.17
N CYS A 36 -10.32 45.97 24.29
CA CYS A 36 -9.51 46.97 24.97
C CYS A 36 -8.56 47.61 23.96
N ARG A 37 -8.33 48.91 24.13
CA ARG A 37 -7.50 49.76 23.27
C ARG A 37 -6.17 50.08 23.96
N ASP A 38 -5.18 50.37 23.13
CA ASP A 38 -4.16 51.41 23.30
C ASP A 38 -3.63 51.71 24.72
N ARG A 39 -2.31 51.55 24.87
CA ARG A 39 -1.50 52.70 25.32
C ARG A 39 -0.14 52.75 24.64
N SER A 40 0.23 53.96 24.25
CA SER A 40 1.37 54.28 23.40
C SER A 40 2.37 55.17 24.13
N SER A 41 3.67 54.82 24.07
CA SER A 41 4.80 55.75 24.23
C SER A 41 6.11 54.97 24.00
N ALA A 42 7.21 55.46 23.43
CA ALA A 42 7.57 56.57 22.55
C ALA A 42 9.08 56.81 22.76
N GLY A 43 9.87 56.93 21.68
CA GLY A 43 11.26 57.42 21.69
C GLY A 43 12.37 56.35 21.83
N SER A 44 13.61 56.60 21.36
CA SER A 44 14.09 57.70 20.49
C SER A 44 15.56 57.48 20.03
N GLY A 45 15.93 58.00 18.85
CA GLY A 45 17.32 58.04 18.32
C GLY A 45 17.57 57.01 17.19
N ALA A 46 18.16 57.28 16.01
CA ALA A 46 19.27 58.16 15.56
C ALA A 46 20.67 57.50 15.66
N ALA A 47 21.58 57.57 14.67
CA ALA A 47 21.55 58.08 13.29
C ALA A 47 22.77 57.57 12.45
N GLY A 48 22.84 57.89 11.14
CA GLY A 48 23.92 57.57 10.19
C GLY A 48 23.52 56.50 9.16
N GLY A 49 23.88 56.54 7.87
CA GLY A 49 24.96 57.27 7.16
C GLY A 49 26.16 56.33 6.94
N VAL A 50 26.72 56.09 5.73
CA VAL A 50 26.91 56.94 4.53
C VAL A 50 26.77 56.11 3.22
N GLY A 51 26.65 56.79 2.06
CA GLY A 51 26.46 56.21 0.72
C GLY A 51 27.72 55.69 -0.04
N PRO A 52 27.62 55.51 -1.38
CA PRO A 52 28.39 54.48 -2.12
C PRO A 52 29.63 54.98 -2.88
N ARG A 53 30.40 54.03 -3.48
CA ARG A 53 31.46 54.31 -4.46
C ARG A 53 31.46 53.37 -5.68
N THR A 54 31.75 53.97 -6.84
CA THR A 54 32.06 53.38 -8.16
C THR A 54 33.46 52.73 -8.18
N ALA A 55 33.96 51.95 -9.16
CA ALA A 55 33.60 51.73 -10.59
C ALA A 55 33.97 50.26 -11.01
N ARG A 56 34.50 49.83 -12.18
CA ARG A 56 35.01 50.46 -13.42
C ARG A 56 35.10 49.45 -14.60
N ARG A 57 34.84 49.94 -15.84
CA ARG A 57 35.28 49.46 -17.19
C ARG A 57 35.65 47.98 -17.48
N GLY A 58 35.03 47.44 -18.53
CA GLY A 58 35.58 46.46 -19.48
C GLY A 58 34.86 46.59 -20.85
N GLN A 59 35.53 46.35 -21.99
CA GLN A 59 34.97 46.52 -23.35
C GLN A 59 35.49 45.45 -24.33
N ARG A 60 34.83 45.33 -25.50
CA ARG A 60 35.21 44.59 -26.74
C ARG A 60 34.94 43.06 -26.72
N THR A 61 34.60 42.38 -27.84
CA THR A 61 34.23 42.82 -29.21
C THR A 61 33.39 41.76 -29.95
N ASP A 62 32.59 42.26 -30.90
CA ASP A 62 31.99 41.68 -32.12
C ASP A 62 32.10 40.20 -32.52
N ARG A 63 30.92 39.55 -32.55
CA ARG A 63 30.18 38.96 -33.71
C ARG A 63 30.71 37.73 -34.52
N PRO A 64 29.84 37.04 -35.32
CA PRO A 64 30.02 35.63 -35.70
C PRO A 64 30.00 35.32 -37.23
N MET A 65 30.19 34.04 -37.60
CA MET A 65 29.71 33.36 -38.83
C MET A 65 29.53 31.84 -38.56
N HIS A 66 28.46 31.17 -39.03
CA HIS A 66 28.34 30.32 -40.25
C HIS A 66 29.39 29.19 -40.38
N THR A 67 29.09 27.95 -40.85
CA THR A 67 27.99 27.48 -41.74
C THR A 67 27.52 26.04 -41.40
N ASN A 68 26.69 25.41 -42.26
CA ASN A 68 25.96 24.14 -42.01
C ASN A 68 26.52 22.94 -42.88
N PRO A 69 25.82 21.87 -43.33
CA PRO A 69 26.29 20.49 -43.11
C PRO A 69 26.47 19.61 -44.39
N ASN A 70 26.99 18.37 -44.22
CA ASN A 70 26.62 17.12 -44.93
C ASN A 70 27.49 15.94 -44.39
N MET A 71 27.01 14.69 -44.20
CA MET A 71 26.46 13.69 -45.14
C MET A 71 27.47 13.13 -46.16
N LEU A 72 27.94 11.89 -45.95
CA LEU A 72 28.00 10.79 -46.94
C LEU A 72 28.64 9.50 -46.37
N SER A 73 28.23 8.34 -46.91
CA SER A 73 28.90 7.03 -46.73
C SER A 73 29.88 6.77 -47.89
N PRO A 74 30.69 5.68 -47.86
CA PRO A 74 30.24 4.45 -48.53
C PRO A 74 30.65 3.14 -47.82
N ALA A 75 30.30 2.00 -48.43
CA ALA A 75 30.59 0.64 -47.95
C ALA A 75 31.63 -0.09 -48.82
N ALA A 76 32.19 -1.20 -48.30
CA ALA A 76 32.95 -2.19 -49.05
C ALA A 76 32.77 -3.61 -48.46
N THR A 77 32.79 -4.63 -49.32
CA THR A 77 32.55 -6.06 -49.03
C THR A 77 33.84 -6.89 -49.06
N LEU A 78 33.85 -8.11 -48.47
CA LEU A 78 34.11 -9.38 -49.20
C LEU A 78 34.12 -10.69 -48.36
N SER A 79 33.64 -11.76 -49.00
CA SER A 79 33.98 -13.21 -48.89
C SER A 79 34.04 -14.00 -47.55
N SER A 80 33.25 -15.10 -47.51
CA SER A 80 33.46 -16.35 -46.72
C SER A 80 34.38 -17.34 -47.51
N PRO A 81 34.68 -18.61 -47.12
CA PRO A 81 34.09 -19.58 -46.14
C PRO A 81 35.11 -20.03 -45.04
N GLY A 82 34.90 -21.06 -44.19
CA GLY A 82 33.74 -21.91 -43.86
C GLY A 82 34.06 -23.43 -43.73
N VAL A 83 33.13 -24.23 -43.16
CA VAL A 83 33.17 -25.70 -42.90
C VAL A 83 34.08 -26.17 -41.73
N GLY A 84 33.58 -27.09 -40.89
CA GLY A 84 34.36 -27.83 -39.87
C GLY A 84 33.51 -28.30 -38.68
N SER A 85 33.53 -29.60 -38.33
CA SER A 85 32.54 -30.20 -37.40
C SER A 85 33.12 -31.13 -36.32
N ALA A 86 32.54 -31.03 -35.12
CA ALA A 86 32.37 -32.12 -34.14
C ALA A 86 33.64 -32.57 -33.32
N PRO A 87 33.50 -33.43 -32.26
CA PRO A 87 34.03 -33.07 -30.93
C PRO A 87 34.68 -34.24 -30.12
N VAL A 88 34.70 -34.09 -28.78
CA VAL A 88 34.87 -35.14 -27.71
C VAL A 88 36.29 -35.50 -27.27
N ALA A 89 36.54 -35.34 -25.95
CA ALA A 89 37.37 -36.21 -25.12
C ALA A 89 36.98 -36.05 -23.63
N ALA A 90 37.15 -37.08 -22.80
CA ALA A 90 36.85 -37.03 -21.36
C ALA A 90 37.78 -37.94 -20.54
N SER A 91 38.15 -37.50 -19.34
CA SER A 91 38.89 -38.24 -18.30
C SER A 91 38.97 -37.37 -17.03
N ALA A 92 39.17 -37.84 -15.79
CA ALA A 92 38.67 -38.96 -14.97
C ALA A 92 39.50 -38.93 -13.66
N ARG A 93 38.84 -39.06 -12.51
CA ARG A 93 39.35 -39.42 -11.14
C ARG A 93 40.76 -39.03 -10.68
N ALA A 94 40.81 -38.45 -9.47
CA ALA A 94 41.85 -38.72 -8.47
C ALA A 94 41.23 -38.80 -7.05
N GLN A 95 41.90 -39.46 -6.10
CA GLN A 95 41.51 -39.54 -4.68
C GLN A 95 42.75 -39.52 -3.78
N GLY A 96 42.57 -39.05 -2.54
CA GLY A 96 43.54 -39.12 -1.44
C GLY A 96 44.13 -37.74 -1.04
N ALA A 97 44.67 -37.52 0.16
CA ALA A 97 44.35 -37.96 1.55
C ALA A 97 45.57 -37.66 2.45
N ASP A 98 45.47 -36.69 3.36
CA ASP A 98 46.22 -36.54 4.65
C ASP A 98 45.68 -35.28 5.38
N MET A 99 45.47 -35.24 6.70
CA MET A 99 46.44 -35.07 7.82
C MET A 99 47.31 -33.80 7.66
N SER A 100 47.39 -32.83 8.60
CA SER A 100 46.86 -32.64 9.98
C SER A 100 46.89 -31.10 10.31
N ALA A 101 46.69 -30.51 11.51
CA ALA A 101 46.60 -30.99 12.90
C ALA A 101 45.67 -30.13 13.82
N HIS A 102 46.12 -29.01 14.40
CA HIS A 102 45.43 -28.26 15.48
C HIS A 102 45.44 -26.72 15.33
N ALA A 103 44.32 -26.09 15.70
CA ALA A 103 44.28 -24.84 16.47
C ALA A 103 42.96 -24.80 17.26
N ASN A 104 42.96 -24.31 18.50
CA ASN A 104 41.78 -24.41 19.40
C ASN A 104 41.61 -23.14 20.24
N HIS A 105 40.61 -22.30 19.92
CA HIS A 105 39.98 -21.32 20.82
C HIS A 105 38.65 -20.81 20.21
N PRO A 106 37.75 -20.21 21.01
CA PRO A 106 36.31 -20.27 20.72
C PRO A 106 35.74 -18.99 20.10
N ASN A 107 35.14 -19.09 18.91
CA ASN A 107 34.27 -18.03 18.40
C ASN A 107 32.88 -18.12 19.04
N SER A 108 32.51 -17.05 19.75
CA SER A 108 31.21 -16.86 20.39
C SER A 108 30.08 -17.07 19.40
N HIS A 109 29.30 -18.14 19.61
CA HIS A 109 28.07 -18.37 18.85
C HIS A 109 27.02 -17.34 19.29
N GLY A 110 26.87 -16.28 18.51
CA GLY A 110 25.70 -15.41 18.60
C GLY A 110 24.45 -16.24 18.25
N HIS A 111 23.58 -16.48 19.22
CA HIS A 111 22.34 -17.21 19.00
C HIS A 111 21.37 -16.38 18.16
N GLY A 112 21.48 -16.49 16.83
CA GLY A 112 20.42 -16.12 15.92
C GLY A 112 19.18 -16.98 16.23
N HIS A 113 18.08 -16.32 16.60
CA HIS A 113 16.84 -17.00 16.97
C HIS A 113 16.19 -17.65 15.74
N HIS A 114 16.44 -18.94 15.53
CA HIS A 114 15.52 -19.76 14.74
C HIS A 114 14.21 -19.93 15.51
N GLN A 115 13.23 -19.09 15.18
CA GLN A 115 11.83 -19.38 15.48
C GLN A 115 11.43 -20.61 14.66
N GLY A 116 11.11 -21.71 15.34
CA GLY A 116 10.59 -22.92 14.69
C GLY A 116 9.10 -22.78 14.44
N THR A 117 8.69 -21.96 13.47
CA THR A 117 7.29 -21.93 13.03
C THR A 117 6.96 -23.24 12.29
N GLY A 118 6.19 -24.11 12.95
CA GLY A 118 5.82 -25.42 12.43
C GLY A 118 4.92 -25.33 11.19
N HIS A 119 5.16 -26.19 10.20
CA HIS A 119 4.28 -26.34 9.05
C HIS A 119 3.20 -27.38 9.36
N VAL A 120 1.95 -26.95 9.45
CA VAL A 120 0.78 -27.84 9.39
C VAL A 120 -0.29 -27.27 8.46
N VAL A 121 -0.19 -27.63 7.17
CA VAL A 121 -1.33 -27.47 6.25
C VAL A 121 -2.31 -28.63 6.48
N LEU A 122 -3.39 -28.30 7.19
CA LEU A 122 -4.68 -29.00 7.20
C LEU A 122 -4.69 -30.52 7.49
N GLU A 123 -4.87 -30.89 8.76
CA GLU A 123 -5.81 -31.99 9.06
C GLU A 123 -7.22 -31.59 8.58
N THR A 124 -7.54 -31.87 7.33
CA THR A 124 -8.90 -31.68 6.77
C THR A 124 -9.97 -32.49 7.52
N GLY A 125 -9.58 -33.51 8.28
CA GLY A 125 -10.46 -34.30 9.13
C GLY A 125 -10.86 -33.65 10.46
N ASN A 126 -10.31 -32.49 10.84
CA ASN A 126 -10.44 -31.98 12.22
C ASN A 126 -10.72 -30.47 12.31
N LYS A 127 -11.59 -29.94 11.43
CA LYS A 127 -12.24 -28.63 11.66
C LYS A 127 -13.14 -28.70 12.89
N LYS A 128 -12.56 -28.53 14.08
CA LYS A 128 -13.25 -28.43 15.37
C LYS A 128 -14.28 -27.28 15.30
N ASP A 129 -15.56 -27.64 15.25
CA ASP A 129 -16.69 -26.73 14.97
C ASP A 129 -16.57 -25.37 15.69
N PRO A 130 -16.52 -24.23 14.97
CA PRO A 130 -16.40 -22.91 15.60
C PRO A 130 -17.55 -22.60 16.56
N HIS A 131 -18.70 -23.25 16.43
CA HIS A 131 -19.87 -23.05 17.29
C HIS A 131 -19.88 -23.93 18.55
N ALA A 132 -18.97 -24.91 18.69
CA ALA A 132 -18.98 -25.85 19.81
C ALA A 132 -18.57 -25.24 21.18
N THR A 133 -18.06 -24.00 21.22
CA THR A 133 -17.99 -23.20 22.45
C THR A 133 -18.31 -21.72 22.18
N ARG A 134 -18.46 -20.93 23.24
CA ARG A 134 -18.78 -19.48 23.21
C ARG A 134 -17.82 -18.63 22.36
N ILE A 135 -16.66 -19.14 21.95
CA ILE A 135 -15.79 -18.47 20.97
C ILE A 135 -16.54 -18.17 19.67
N GLY A 136 -17.36 -19.10 19.18
CA GLY A 136 -18.17 -18.93 17.97
C GLY A 136 -19.14 -17.76 18.08
N ASP A 137 -19.78 -17.57 19.24
CA ASP A 137 -20.67 -16.44 19.49
C ASP A 137 -19.91 -15.10 19.58
N PHE A 138 -18.71 -15.09 20.17
CA PHE A 138 -17.88 -13.88 20.25
C PHE A 138 -17.37 -13.45 18.87
N LEU A 139 -16.96 -14.41 18.02
CA LEU A 139 -16.59 -14.17 16.62
C LEU A 139 -17.80 -13.71 15.79
N LYS A 140 -18.96 -14.37 15.95
CA LYS A 140 -20.24 -13.96 15.34
C LYS A 140 -20.66 -12.55 15.70
N ALA A 141 -20.47 -12.17 16.97
CA ALA A 141 -20.73 -10.81 17.45
C ALA A 141 -19.74 -9.80 16.86
N CYS A 142 -18.47 -10.17 16.68
CA CYS A 142 -17.45 -9.35 16.02
C CYS A 142 -17.88 -8.98 14.59
N ILE A 143 -18.28 -10.00 13.80
CA ILE A 143 -18.77 -9.86 12.42
C ILE A 143 -20.06 -9.01 12.39
N LYS A 144 -21.09 -9.43 13.13
CA LYS A 144 -22.43 -8.80 13.10
C LYS A 144 -22.42 -7.33 13.53
N LEU A 145 -21.47 -6.93 14.38
CA LEU A 145 -21.36 -5.54 14.87
C LEU A 145 -20.32 -4.70 14.12
N GLY A 146 -19.68 -5.25 13.07
CA GLY A 146 -18.68 -4.54 12.26
C GLY A 146 -17.46 -4.12 13.08
N ALA A 147 -16.98 -5.00 13.95
CA ALA A 147 -15.78 -4.77 14.75
C ALA A 147 -14.51 -5.19 14.00
N SER A 148 -13.39 -4.51 14.26
CA SER A 148 -12.08 -4.83 13.66
C SER A 148 -11.33 -5.91 14.45
N ASP A 149 -11.44 -5.90 15.77
CA ASP A 149 -10.71 -6.82 16.66
C ASP A 149 -11.62 -7.29 17.82
N LEU A 150 -11.56 -8.58 18.14
CA LEU A 150 -12.07 -9.20 19.37
C LEU A 150 -10.90 -9.36 20.35
N ILE A 151 -11.03 -8.78 21.54
CA ILE A 151 -10.04 -8.84 22.62
C ILE A 151 -10.64 -9.57 23.82
N MET A 152 -9.97 -10.64 24.26
CA MET A 152 -10.38 -11.47 25.40
C MET A 152 -9.29 -11.57 26.46
N LYS A 153 -9.68 -11.67 27.74
CA LYS A 153 -8.77 -11.89 28.88
C LYS A 153 -9.50 -12.63 30.01
N ALA A 154 -8.88 -13.66 30.57
CA ALA A 154 -9.46 -14.46 31.65
C ALA A 154 -9.78 -13.62 32.90
N GLY A 155 -10.99 -13.82 33.44
CA GLY A 155 -11.58 -13.04 34.53
C GLY A 155 -12.24 -11.73 34.09
N THR A 156 -12.50 -11.53 32.78
CA THR A 156 -13.17 -10.33 32.25
C THR A 156 -14.15 -10.66 31.12
N VAL A 157 -15.08 -9.75 30.83
CA VAL A 157 -15.94 -9.85 29.64
C VAL A 157 -15.12 -9.61 28.36
N PRO A 158 -15.41 -10.31 27.25
CA PRO A 158 -14.82 -9.99 25.94
C PRO A 158 -15.12 -8.54 25.52
N LYS A 159 -14.23 -7.96 24.70
CA LYS A 159 -14.40 -6.61 24.17
C LYS A 159 -14.20 -6.59 22.66
N LEU A 160 -15.08 -5.89 21.95
CA LEU A 160 -14.97 -5.64 20.52
C LEU A 160 -14.42 -4.24 20.26
N ARG A 161 -13.53 -4.09 19.27
CA ARG A 161 -13.13 -2.78 18.73
C ARG A 161 -14.09 -2.35 17.63
N ILE A 162 -15.02 -1.46 17.97
CA ILE A 162 -16.00 -0.90 17.02
C ILE A 162 -15.63 0.56 16.76
N ARG A 163 -15.30 0.88 15.50
CA ARG A 163 -14.86 2.22 15.06
C ARG A 163 -13.73 2.78 15.95
N GLY A 164 -12.69 1.99 16.19
CA GLY A 164 -11.54 2.31 17.06
C GLY A 164 -11.78 2.13 18.56
N SER A 165 -13.01 2.38 19.04
CA SER A 165 -13.38 2.26 20.46
C SER A 165 -13.54 0.81 20.92
N LEU A 166 -13.01 0.45 22.09
CA LEU A 166 -13.26 -0.86 22.71
C LEU A 166 -14.56 -0.82 23.53
N LYS A 167 -15.48 -1.75 23.23
CA LYS A 167 -16.76 -1.90 23.92
C LYS A 167 -16.91 -3.33 24.47
N PRO A 168 -17.40 -3.54 25.70
CA PRO A 168 -17.68 -4.87 26.22
C PRO A 168 -18.82 -5.55 25.45
N LEU A 169 -18.79 -6.88 25.37
CA LEU A 169 -19.98 -7.67 25.06
C LEU A 169 -20.89 -7.77 26.28
N ASP A 170 -22.19 -7.83 26.03
CA ASP A 170 -23.21 -8.12 27.05
C ASP A 170 -23.25 -9.65 27.29
N THR A 171 -22.37 -10.12 28.17
CA THR A 171 -22.17 -11.55 28.45
C THR A 171 -21.43 -11.76 29.77
N ALA A 172 -21.54 -12.94 30.37
CA ALA A 172 -20.79 -13.29 31.59
C ALA A 172 -19.26 -13.29 31.32
N PRO A 173 -18.41 -12.84 32.27
CA PRO A 173 -16.97 -12.91 32.15
C PRO A 173 -16.45 -14.32 31.83
N LEU A 174 -15.36 -14.40 31.05
CA LEU A 174 -14.64 -15.64 30.81
C LEU A 174 -13.94 -16.12 32.08
N THR A 175 -14.11 -17.39 32.45
CA THR A 175 -13.24 -18.01 33.48
C THR A 175 -11.87 -18.37 32.90
N GLN A 176 -10.88 -18.67 33.75
CA GLN A 176 -9.58 -19.14 33.27
C GLN A 176 -9.70 -20.54 32.64
N ASP A 177 -10.50 -21.43 33.24
CA ASP A 177 -10.69 -22.80 32.77
C ASP A 177 -11.45 -22.85 31.45
N GLU A 178 -12.50 -22.03 31.29
CA GLU A 178 -13.22 -21.85 30.03
C GLU A 178 -12.30 -21.37 28.91
N PHE A 179 -11.42 -20.40 29.19
CA PHE A 179 -10.46 -19.90 28.20
C PHE A 179 -9.40 -20.98 27.86
N VAL A 180 -9.03 -21.84 28.80
CA VAL A 180 -8.16 -23.01 28.52
C VAL A 180 -8.87 -24.02 27.60
N GLN A 181 -10.17 -24.27 27.76
CA GLN A 181 -10.93 -25.13 26.83
C GLN A 181 -11.05 -24.49 25.44
N ILE A 182 -11.36 -23.20 25.35
CA ILE A 182 -11.38 -22.45 24.09
C ILE A 182 -10.02 -22.53 23.39
N ALA A 183 -8.91 -22.34 24.13
CA ALA A 183 -7.55 -22.42 23.60
C ALA A 183 -7.25 -23.80 22.99
N LYS A 184 -7.55 -24.89 23.72
CA LYS A 184 -7.38 -26.28 23.23
C LYS A 184 -8.30 -26.63 22.06
N GLN A 185 -9.42 -25.93 21.91
CA GLN A 185 -10.29 -26.08 20.74
C GLN A 185 -9.72 -25.35 19.52
N ILE A 186 -9.28 -24.10 19.66
CA ILE A 186 -8.85 -23.30 18.48
C ILE A 186 -7.40 -23.57 18.03
N LEU A 187 -6.58 -24.21 18.87
CA LEU A 187 -5.20 -24.60 18.53
C LEU A 187 -5.06 -26.06 18.06
N SER A 188 -3.99 -26.30 17.31
CA SER A 188 -3.35 -27.62 17.15
C SER A 188 -2.49 -27.94 18.38
N GLU A 189 -2.05 -29.20 18.54
CA GLU A 189 -1.15 -29.57 19.64
C GLU A 189 0.23 -28.88 19.51
N GLU A 190 0.73 -28.66 18.28
CA GLU A 190 1.98 -27.91 18.04
C GLU A 190 1.90 -26.47 18.56
N LEU A 191 0.88 -25.72 18.14
CA LEU A 191 0.66 -24.35 18.60
C LEU A 191 0.34 -24.27 20.11
N TRP A 192 -0.15 -25.36 20.70
CA TRP A 192 -0.39 -25.49 22.13
C TRP A 192 0.92 -25.68 22.91
N GLU A 193 1.90 -26.41 22.36
CA GLU A 193 3.27 -26.45 22.90
C GLU A 193 4.04 -25.13 22.66
N ASP A 194 3.82 -24.42 21.56
CA ASP A 194 4.38 -23.07 21.34
C ASP A 194 3.85 -22.07 22.38
N LEU A 195 2.54 -22.08 22.65
CA LEU A 195 1.90 -21.23 23.67
C LEU A 195 2.46 -21.48 25.10
N LYS A 196 2.88 -22.72 25.39
CA LYS A 196 3.56 -23.07 26.64
C LYS A 196 5.02 -22.64 26.65
N THR A 197 5.74 -22.89 25.56
CA THR A 197 7.21 -22.76 25.45
C THR A 197 7.64 -21.32 25.26
N TYR A 198 6.96 -20.59 24.37
CA TYR A 198 7.26 -19.20 24.02
C TYR A 198 6.31 -18.19 24.65
N GLY A 199 5.17 -18.65 25.18
CA GLY A 199 4.17 -17.81 25.85
C GLY A 199 3.13 -17.18 24.92
N SER A 200 3.22 -17.44 23.62
CA SER A 200 2.27 -16.97 22.59
C SER A 200 2.23 -17.89 21.38
N ALA A 201 1.10 -17.92 20.69
CA ALA A 201 0.91 -18.52 19.37
C ALA A 201 0.15 -17.55 18.45
N ASP A 202 0.67 -17.34 17.23
CA ASP A 202 0.00 -16.64 16.12
C ASP A 202 -0.51 -17.68 15.12
N PHE A 203 -1.76 -17.55 14.70
CA PHE A 203 -2.38 -18.44 13.71
C PHE A 203 -3.57 -17.77 13.02
N ALA A 204 -3.98 -18.31 11.88
CA ALA A 204 -5.24 -17.93 11.24
C ALA A 204 -6.36 -18.91 11.60
N TYR A 205 -7.57 -18.40 11.75
CA TYR A 205 -8.76 -19.16 12.15
C TYR A 205 -9.92 -18.85 11.21
N ASP A 206 -10.29 -19.83 10.38
CA ASP A 206 -11.39 -19.71 9.42
C ASP A 206 -12.73 -19.93 10.14
N TYR A 207 -13.59 -18.91 10.17
CA TYR A 207 -14.92 -18.98 10.80
C TYR A 207 -15.98 -19.51 9.82
N ASP A 208 -15.91 -19.08 8.57
CA ASP A 208 -16.68 -19.60 7.44
C ASP A 208 -15.87 -19.43 6.13
N GLU A 209 -16.42 -19.85 4.99
CA GLU A 209 -15.75 -19.78 3.67
C GLU A 209 -15.41 -18.35 3.19
N THR A 210 -15.95 -17.33 3.87
CA THR A 210 -15.81 -15.91 3.53
C THR A 210 -15.14 -15.09 4.62
N THR A 211 -14.97 -15.65 5.81
CA THR A 211 -14.58 -14.93 7.03
C THR A 211 -13.47 -15.64 7.79
N ARG A 212 -12.33 -14.96 7.93
CA ARG A 212 -11.13 -15.45 8.61
C ARG A 212 -10.76 -14.50 9.75
N PHE A 213 -10.07 -15.00 10.77
CA PHE A 213 -9.47 -14.18 11.82
C PHE A 213 -7.97 -14.46 11.92
N ARG A 214 -7.12 -13.43 11.99
CA ARG A 214 -5.75 -13.61 12.52
C ARG A 214 -5.82 -13.53 14.03
N VAL A 215 -5.41 -14.60 14.70
CA VAL A 215 -5.51 -14.77 16.15
C VAL A 215 -4.11 -14.85 16.75
N ASN A 216 -3.81 -13.94 17.67
CA ASN A 216 -2.69 -14.04 18.59
C ASN A 216 -3.25 -14.42 19.98
N LEU A 217 -2.86 -15.59 20.48
CA LEU A 217 -3.22 -16.10 21.81
C LEU A 217 -1.95 -16.12 22.67
N PHE A 218 -2.00 -15.55 23.88
CA PHE A 218 -0.79 -15.27 24.66
C PHE A 218 -1.03 -15.27 26.18
N GLN A 219 0.07 -15.41 26.93
CA GLN A 219 0.07 -15.35 28.39
C GLN A 219 0.29 -13.91 28.90
N ALA A 220 -0.60 -13.45 29.79
CA ALA A 220 -0.58 -12.11 30.36
C ALA A 220 -0.74 -12.13 31.89
N LYS A 221 0.39 -12.12 32.61
CA LYS A 221 0.48 -12.28 34.08
C LYS A 221 -0.16 -13.59 34.59
N GLY A 222 0.29 -14.73 34.05
CA GLY A 222 -0.18 -16.06 34.47
C GLY A 222 -1.65 -16.36 34.13
N ARG A 223 -2.19 -15.71 33.09
CA ARG A 223 -3.56 -15.89 32.58
C ARG A 223 -3.56 -15.83 31.07
N LEU A 224 -4.55 -16.47 30.43
CA LEU A 224 -4.72 -16.37 28.98
C LEU A 224 -5.37 -15.04 28.58
N ALA A 225 -4.87 -14.50 27.48
CA ALA A 225 -5.41 -13.35 26.75
C ALA A 225 -5.31 -13.62 25.24
N MET A 226 -6.20 -13.01 24.46
CA MET A 226 -6.28 -13.22 23.01
C MET A 226 -6.64 -11.90 22.32
N ALA A 227 -6.04 -11.67 21.16
CA ALA A 227 -6.46 -10.67 20.19
C ALA A 227 -6.73 -11.36 18.85
N ALA A 228 -7.98 -11.32 18.38
CA ALA A 228 -8.38 -11.84 17.07
C ALA A 228 -8.83 -10.68 16.18
N ARG A 229 -8.13 -10.44 15.08
CA ARG A 229 -8.52 -9.45 14.05
C ARG A 229 -9.39 -10.10 12.99
N LEU A 230 -10.50 -9.46 12.64
CA LEU A 230 -11.35 -9.86 11.53
C LEU A 230 -10.65 -9.55 10.19
N ILE A 231 -10.40 -10.59 9.39
CA ILE A 231 -10.01 -10.50 7.97
C ILE A 231 -11.29 -10.72 7.15
N THR A 232 -11.48 -9.99 6.06
CA THR A 232 -12.72 -10.04 5.28
C THR A 232 -12.48 -10.28 3.79
N SER A 233 -13.37 -11.07 3.18
CA SER A 233 -13.50 -11.17 1.73
C SER A 233 -14.30 -10.03 1.09
N ASN A 234 -14.83 -9.09 1.90
CA ASN A 234 -15.57 -7.92 1.41
C ASN A 234 -14.61 -6.85 0.84
N ILE A 235 -13.98 -7.22 -0.27
CA ILE A 235 -13.21 -6.33 -1.14
C ILE A 235 -14.20 -5.33 -1.75
N ARG A 236 -13.88 -4.04 -1.68
CA ARG A 236 -14.70 -3.00 -2.32
C ARG A 236 -14.57 -3.14 -3.83
N ARG A 237 -15.68 -2.92 -4.55
CA ARG A 237 -15.58 -2.79 -5.99
C ARG A 237 -14.67 -1.62 -6.36
N PHE A 238 -13.89 -1.81 -7.41
CA PHE A 238 -13.00 -0.77 -7.93
C PHE A 238 -13.74 0.54 -8.25
N GLU A 239 -14.97 0.45 -8.77
CA GLU A 239 -15.80 1.61 -9.08
C GLU A 239 -16.23 2.39 -7.81
N ASP A 240 -16.40 1.71 -6.67
CA ASP A 240 -16.84 2.29 -5.38
C ASP A 240 -15.69 2.95 -4.59
N LEU A 241 -14.46 2.96 -5.13
CA LEU A 241 -13.30 3.62 -4.54
C LEU A 241 -13.09 5.08 -5.01
N TYR A 242 -13.91 5.58 -5.94
CA TYR A 242 -13.82 6.96 -6.47
C TYR A 242 -12.46 7.27 -7.13
N LEU A 243 -11.79 6.26 -7.69
CA LEU A 243 -10.46 6.37 -8.29
C LEU A 243 -10.51 7.02 -9.69
N PRO A 244 -9.47 7.76 -10.12
CA PRO A 244 -9.33 8.22 -11.49
C PRO A 244 -9.28 7.07 -12.50
N ALA A 245 -9.80 7.28 -13.70
CA ALA A 245 -9.89 6.24 -14.73
C ALA A 245 -8.53 5.62 -15.12
N SER A 246 -7.41 6.36 -14.98
CA SER A 246 -6.05 5.83 -15.18
C SER A 246 -5.71 4.68 -14.23
N MET A 247 -6.28 4.62 -13.02
CA MET A 247 -6.07 3.50 -12.09
C MET A 247 -6.57 2.16 -12.66
N SER A 248 -7.62 2.15 -13.51
CA SER A 248 -8.09 0.93 -14.18
C SER A 248 -7.16 0.48 -15.31
N GLN A 249 -6.49 1.43 -15.97
CA GLN A 249 -5.47 1.17 -16.98
C GLN A 249 -4.17 0.68 -16.35
N ILE A 250 -3.85 1.15 -15.15
CA ILE A 250 -2.74 0.66 -14.31
C ILE A 250 -3.06 -0.75 -13.76
N ALA A 251 -4.31 -1.05 -13.42
CA ALA A 251 -4.76 -2.39 -13.03
C ALA A 251 -4.65 -3.41 -14.19
N MET A 252 -4.84 -2.96 -15.44
CA MET A 252 -4.92 -3.85 -16.61
C MET A 252 -3.60 -4.02 -17.38
N GLN A 253 -2.48 -3.49 -16.89
CA GLN A 253 -1.15 -3.63 -17.51
C GLN A 253 -0.77 -5.10 -17.83
N PRO A 254 0.18 -5.35 -18.76
CA PRO A 254 0.62 -6.70 -19.09
C PRO A 254 1.71 -7.22 -18.13
N GLN A 255 2.71 -6.39 -17.82
CA GLN A 255 3.89 -6.73 -17.02
C GLN A 255 4.54 -5.46 -16.44
N GLY A 256 5.46 -5.61 -15.50
CA GLY A 256 6.22 -4.50 -14.89
C GLY A 256 5.80 -4.22 -13.44
N ILE A 257 6.23 -3.09 -12.87
CA ILE A 257 6.03 -2.75 -11.45
C ILE A 257 4.97 -1.65 -11.27
N VAL A 258 4.02 -1.90 -10.38
CA VAL A 258 3.07 -0.90 -9.86
C VAL A 258 3.21 -0.80 -8.35
N LEU A 259 3.69 0.34 -7.84
CA LEU A 259 3.81 0.58 -6.40
C LEU A 259 2.78 1.58 -5.90
N LEU A 260 2.11 1.24 -4.79
CA LEU A 260 1.34 2.20 -4.01
C LEU A 260 2.16 2.67 -2.80
N SER A 261 2.25 3.98 -2.61
CA SER A 261 2.94 4.58 -1.48
C SER A 261 2.04 5.43 -0.59
N GLY A 262 2.46 5.60 0.66
CA GLY A 262 1.69 6.32 1.68
C GLY A 262 1.82 5.72 3.07
N VAL A 263 1.38 6.47 4.08
CA VAL A 263 1.41 6.08 5.49
C VAL A 263 0.48 4.90 5.81
N THR A 264 0.61 4.33 7.00
CA THR A 264 -0.30 3.28 7.51
C THR A 264 -1.73 3.81 7.58
N GLY A 265 -2.72 2.99 7.21
CA GLY A 265 -4.12 3.41 7.19
C GLY A 265 -4.53 4.35 6.05
N SER A 266 -3.66 4.61 5.07
CA SER A 266 -3.99 5.36 3.84
C SER A 266 -4.74 4.56 2.77
N GLY A 267 -5.04 3.27 3.02
CA GLY A 267 -5.88 2.44 2.15
C GLY A 267 -5.15 1.73 1.00
N LYS A 268 -3.81 1.69 1.00
CA LYS A 268 -3.01 1.03 -0.06
C LYS A 268 -3.50 -0.39 -0.38
N SER A 269 -3.62 -1.23 0.65
CA SER A 269 -4.05 -2.63 0.52
C SER A 269 -5.49 -2.74 0.00
N THR A 270 -6.40 -1.85 0.42
CA THR A 270 -7.76 -1.78 -0.13
C THR A 270 -7.75 -1.45 -1.62
N THR A 271 -6.94 -0.48 -2.05
CA THR A 271 -6.82 -0.11 -3.47
C THR A 271 -6.23 -1.26 -4.28
N ILE A 272 -5.15 -1.91 -3.83
CA ILE A 272 -4.56 -3.08 -4.49
C ILE A 272 -5.56 -4.23 -4.57
N ALA A 273 -6.23 -4.59 -3.47
CA ALA A 273 -7.21 -5.68 -3.47
C ALA A 273 -8.35 -5.41 -4.47
N SER A 274 -8.83 -4.17 -4.53
CA SER A 274 -9.87 -3.77 -5.49
C SER A 274 -9.37 -3.75 -6.94
N MET A 275 -8.08 -3.50 -7.18
CA MET A 275 -7.44 -3.61 -8.51
C MET A 275 -7.24 -5.07 -8.93
N LEU A 276 -6.77 -5.93 -8.03
CA LEU A 276 -6.61 -7.37 -8.28
C LEU A 276 -7.96 -8.04 -8.51
N ASP A 277 -9.00 -7.68 -7.74
CA ASP A 277 -10.33 -8.23 -7.95
C ASP A 277 -11.01 -7.68 -9.24
N TYR A 278 -10.71 -6.44 -9.63
CA TYR A 278 -11.10 -5.92 -10.94
C TYR A 278 -10.47 -6.73 -12.08
N VAL A 279 -9.22 -7.19 -11.92
CA VAL A 279 -8.56 -8.10 -12.87
C VAL A 279 -9.15 -9.51 -12.81
N ASN A 280 -9.41 -10.04 -11.60
CA ASN A 280 -10.02 -11.35 -11.34
C ASN A 280 -11.36 -11.54 -12.05
N GLU A 281 -12.17 -10.49 -12.15
CA GLU A 281 -13.44 -10.49 -12.90
C GLU A 281 -13.25 -10.51 -14.43
N ARG A 282 -12.07 -10.12 -14.95
CA ARG A 282 -11.89 -9.69 -16.36
C ARG A 282 -10.85 -10.49 -17.14
N LYS A 283 -9.73 -10.90 -16.54
CA LYS A 283 -8.66 -11.70 -17.18
C LYS A 283 -8.66 -13.15 -16.66
N PRO A 284 -8.42 -14.17 -17.51
CA PRO A 284 -8.06 -15.52 -17.08
C PRO A 284 -6.55 -15.60 -16.88
N VAL A 285 -6.10 -15.43 -15.64
CA VAL A 285 -4.69 -15.33 -15.23
C VAL A 285 -4.47 -15.99 -13.88
N HIS A 286 -3.22 -16.35 -13.57
CA HIS A 286 -2.80 -16.78 -12.24
C HIS A 286 -2.25 -15.58 -11.45
N ILE A 287 -2.78 -15.35 -10.24
CA ILE A 287 -2.35 -14.29 -9.33
C ILE A 287 -1.79 -14.94 -8.06
N VAL A 288 -0.54 -14.64 -7.72
CA VAL A 288 0.06 -15.07 -6.44
C VAL A 288 0.22 -13.86 -5.53
N THR A 289 -0.20 -13.95 -4.27
CA THR A 289 0.07 -12.92 -3.24
C THR A 289 1.01 -13.46 -2.16
N ILE A 290 1.88 -12.58 -1.67
CA ILE A 290 2.83 -12.82 -0.58
C ILE A 290 2.66 -11.66 0.39
N GLU A 291 2.05 -11.93 1.56
CA GLU A 291 1.51 -10.91 2.47
C GLU A 291 1.90 -11.16 3.94
N ASP A 292 1.98 -10.09 4.75
CA ASP A 292 2.27 -10.14 6.20
C ASP A 292 1.40 -9.11 6.96
N PRO A 293 0.22 -9.51 7.49
CA PRO A 293 -0.58 -10.68 7.13
C PRO A 293 -1.32 -10.51 5.80
N ILE A 294 -2.10 -11.52 5.41
CA ILE A 294 -3.19 -11.34 4.44
C ILE A 294 -4.23 -10.36 5.01
N GLU A 295 -4.49 -9.26 4.31
CA GLU A 295 -5.47 -8.23 4.74
C GLU A 295 -6.87 -8.43 4.12
N TYR A 296 -6.96 -9.09 2.96
CA TYR A 296 -8.21 -9.42 2.25
C TYR A 296 -8.15 -10.84 1.70
N VAL A 297 -9.25 -11.60 1.83
CA VAL A 297 -9.35 -12.94 1.22
C VAL A 297 -10.03 -12.82 -0.15
N PHE A 298 -9.39 -13.27 -1.21
CA PHE A 298 -10.01 -13.31 -2.54
C PHE A 298 -10.86 -14.57 -2.73
N GLN A 299 -11.77 -14.53 -3.70
CA GLN A 299 -12.44 -15.70 -4.25
C GLN A 299 -12.12 -15.76 -5.75
N ASP A 300 -11.77 -16.94 -6.27
CA ASP A 300 -11.58 -17.18 -7.70
C ASP A 300 -12.86 -16.81 -8.48
N LYS A 301 -12.71 -16.03 -9.56
CA LYS A 301 -13.82 -15.66 -10.45
C LYS A 301 -13.51 -16.08 -11.89
N LYS A 302 -12.54 -15.41 -12.51
CA LYS A 302 -11.99 -15.75 -13.83
C LYS A 302 -10.47 -15.92 -13.77
N ALA A 303 -9.80 -15.22 -12.86
CA ALA A 303 -8.45 -15.56 -12.42
C ALA A 303 -8.48 -16.66 -11.35
N THR A 304 -7.35 -17.35 -11.19
CA THR A 304 -7.06 -18.21 -10.05
C THR A 304 -6.09 -17.49 -9.12
N ILE A 305 -6.37 -17.47 -7.82
CA ILE A 305 -5.66 -16.63 -6.85
C ILE A 305 -5.12 -17.48 -5.70
N ASN A 306 -3.79 -17.55 -5.60
CA ASN A 306 -3.09 -18.25 -4.53
C ASN A 306 -2.41 -17.25 -3.59
N GLN A 307 -3.01 -17.06 -2.40
CA GLN A 307 -2.46 -16.20 -1.35
C GLN A 307 -1.53 -16.96 -0.42
N ARG A 308 -0.50 -16.28 0.11
CA ARG A 308 0.50 -16.85 1.02
C ARG A 308 0.85 -15.87 2.12
N GLU A 309 0.55 -16.22 3.37
CA GLU A 309 0.91 -15.43 4.55
C GLU A 309 2.30 -15.81 5.09
N ILE A 310 3.16 -14.82 5.29
CA ILE A 310 4.47 -15.01 5.92
C ILE A 310 4.30 -15.50 7.36
N GLY A 311 5.06 -16.54 7.73
CA GLY A 311 4.98 -17.19 9.03
C GLY A 311 3.92 -18.29 9.13
N LEU A 312 3.00 -18.41 8.16
CA LEU A 312 1.99 -19.47 8.10
C LEU A 312 2.18 -20.39 6.88
N ASP A 313 2.09 -19.83 5.67
CA ASP A 313 2.16 -20.59 4.40
C ASP A 313 3.58 -20.67 3.84
N VAL A 314 4.49 -19.82 4.35
CA VAL A 314 5.91 -19.74 3.97
C VAL A 314 6.71 -19.01 5.05
N SER A 315 7.98 -19.40 5.25
CA SER A 315 8.82 -18.84 6.34
C SER A 315 9.07 -17.34 6.22
N ASP A 316 9.30 -16.85 5.00
CA ASP A 316 9.77 -15.49 4.72
C ASP A 316 9.59 -15.13 3.24
N PHE A 317 9.64 -13.83 2.93
CA PHE A 317 9.54 -13.30 1.56
C PHE A 317 10.60 -13.90 0.61
N LYS A 318 11.81 -14.19 1.09
CA LYS A 318 12.95 -14.64 0.26
C LYS A 318 12.75 -16.09 -0.20
N VAL A 319 12.15 -16.95 0.63
CA VAL A 319 11.71 -18.30 0.25
C VAL A 319 10.49 -18.24 -0.67
N ALA A 320 9.51 -17.39 -0.37
CA ALA A 320 8.31 -17.21 -1.20
C ALA A 320 8.65 -16.77 -2.63
N LEU A 321 9.44 -15.70 -2.76
CA LEU A 321 9.83 -15.11 -4.05
C LEU A 321 10.77 -16.02 -4.87
N ARG A 322 11.49 -16.95 -4.22
CA ARG A 322 12.25 -18.01 -4.91
C ARG A 322 11.36 -19.13 -5.46
N ALA A 323 10.28 -19.45 -4.76
CA ALA A 323 9.33 -20.48 -5.18
C ALA A 323 8.41 -19.97 -6.31
N LEU A 324 8.02 -18.69 -6.24
CA LEU A 324 7.22 -17.94 -7.21
C LEU A 324 7.62 -18.18 -8.69
N VAL A 325 8.92 -18.24 -8.98
CA VAL A 325 9.49 -18.47 -10.33
C VAL A 325 9.07 -19.85 -10.92
N ARG A 326 8.61 -20.78 -10.08
CA ARG A 326 8.09 -22.10 -10.47
C ARG A 326 6.59 -22.27 -10.26
N GLU A 327 5.93 -21.26 -9.68
CA GLU A 327 4.48 -21.23 -9.45
C GLU A 327 3.72 -20.73 -10.70
N ASN A 328 4.44 -20.24 -11.72
CA ASN A 328 3.88 -19.73 -12.98
C ASN A 328 2.72 -18.72 -12.77
N PRO A 329 2.93 -17.61 -12.04
CA PRO A 329 1.99 -16.50 -12.01
C PRO A 329 2.01 -15.72 -13.32
N ASP A 330 0.94 -14.96 -13.60
CA ASP A 330 0.99 -13.78 -14.48
C ASP A 330 1.18 -12.49 -13.65
N ILE A 331 0.57 -12.47 -12.46
CA ILE A 331 0.49 -11.31 -11.57
C ILE A 331 0.97 -11.70 -10.17
N VAL A 332 1.73 -10.80 -9.55
CA VAL A 332 2.34 -10.98 -8.24
C VAL A 332 1.96 -9.82 -7.33
N LEU A 333 1.56 -10.08 -6.09
CA LEU A 333 1.53 -9.07 -5.02
C LEU A 333 2.60 -9.38 -3.99
N VAL A 334 3.49 -8.41 -3.75
CA VAL A 334 4.47 -8.42 -2.66
C VAL A 334 4.08 -7.33 -1.67
N GLY A 335 3.53 -7.72 -0.51
CA GLY A 335 2.75 -6.84 0.37
C GLY A 335 3.40 -5.48 0.72
N GLU A 336 4.57 -5.50 1.36
CA GLU A 336 5.36 -4.28 1.61
C GLU A 336 6.84 -4.53 1.35
N MET A 337 7.42 -3.76 0.44
CA MET A 337 8.84 -3.86 0.06
C MET A 337 9.67 -3.01 1.03
N ARG A 338 10.06 -3.60 2.16
CA ARG A 338 10.81 -2.94 3.25
C ARG A 338 12.33 -3.05 3.13
N ASP A 339 12.80 -4.11 2.50
CA ASP A 339 14.20 -4.52 2.44
C ASP A 339 14.67 -4.78 1.01
N LYS A 340 15.99 -4.90 0.86
CA LYS A 340 16.67 -5.09 -0.41
C LYS A 340 16.20 -6.35 -1.12
N GLU A 341 16.26 -7.50 -0.45
CA GLU A 341 15.99 -8.79 -1.09
C GLU A 341 14.54 -8.93 -1.57
N THR A 342 13.58 -8.37 -0.83
CA THR A 342 12.18 -8.32 -1.25
C THR A 342 11.99 -7.42 -2.48
N PHE A 343 12.71 -6.30 -2.57
CA PHE A 343 12.65 -5.42 -3.75
C PHE A 343 13.40 -6.01 -4.97
N GLU A 344 14.57 -6.61 -4.77
CA GLU A 344 15.34 -7.28 -5.84
C GLU A 344 14.54 -8.39 -6.50
N ALA A 345 13.93 -9.29 -5.72
CA ALA A 345 13.16 -10.39 -6.28
C ALA A 345 11.85 -9.92 -6.95
N ALA A 346 11.24 -8.83 -6.46
CA ALA A 346 10.15 -8.15 -7.16
C ALA A 346 10.59 -7.52 -8.49
N LEU A 347 11.80 -6.95 -8.54
CA LEU A 347 12.40 -6.39 -9.75
C LEU A 347 12.67 -7.48 -10.79
N HIS A 348 13.26 -8.61 -10.38
CA HIS A 348 13.49 -9.77 -11.25
C HIS A 348 12.20 -10.44 -11.72
N ALA A 349 11.14 -10.48 -10.90
CA ALA A 349 9.82 -10.93 -11.33
C ALA A 349 9.27 -10.01 -12.46
N ALA A 350 9.41 -8.70 -12.34
CA ALA A 350 9.01 -7.78 -13.39
C ALA A 350 9.86 -7.93 -14.68
N GLU A 351 11.19 -8.09 -14.55
CA GLU A 351 12.09 -8.38 -15.68
C GLU A 351 11.73 -9.65 -16.44
N THR A 352 11.29 -10.69 -15.73
CA THR A 352 10.90 -11.99 -16.32
C THR A 352 9.50 -12.01 -16.94
N GLY A 353 8.78 -10.89 -16.94
CA GLY A 353 7.50 -10.74 -17.65
C GLY A 353 6.25 -10.64 -16.78
N HIS A 354 6.39 -10.69 -15.45
CA HIS A 354 5.25 -10.65 -14.54
C HIS A 354 4.76 -9.21 -14.29
N LEU A 355 3.49 -9.04 -13.90
CA LEU A 355 2.98 -7.78 -13.36
C LEU A 355 3.06 -7.81 -11.83
N VAL A 356 3.92 -6.96 -11.25
CA VAL A 356 4.23 -6.96 -9.82
C VAL A 356 3.62 -5.75 -9.15
N TYR A 357 2.70 -6.00 -8.21
CA TYR A 357 2.16 -5.03 -7.27
C TYR A 357 2.94 -5.06 -5.95
N GLY A 358 3.01 -3.91 -5.29
CA GLY A 358 3.43 -3.85 -3.89
C GLY A 358 3.25 -2.50 -3.25
N THR A 359 3.62 -2.40 -1.97
CA THR A 359 3.52 -1.14 -1.23
C THR A 359 4.82 -0.71 -0.57
N ILE A 360 4.96 0.61 -0.34
CA ILE A 360 6.18 1.21 0.22
C ILE A 360 5.86 2.52 0.99
N HIS A 361 6.55 2.76 2.11
CA HIS A 361 6.28 3.92 2.98
C HIS A 361 7.02 5.20 2.55
N ALA A 362 6.51 5.84 1.47
CA ALA A 362 6.88 7.19 1.01
C ALA A 362 5.70 8.19 1.11
N SER A 363 5.99 9.50 1.01
CA SER A 363 4.99 10.60 1.03
C SER A 363 4.74 11.29 -0.31
N SER A 364 5.35 10.79 -1.40
CA SER A 364 5.10 11.20 -2.78
C SER A 364 5.61 10.13 -3.76
N THR A 365 5.24 10.26 -5.03
CA THR A 365 5.77 9.39 -6.11
C THR A 365 7.27 9.63 -6.31
N THR A 366 7.75 10.88 -6.28
CA THR A 366 9.18 11.21 -6.32
C THR A 366 9.95 10.61 -5.14
N GLN A 367 9.45 10.71 -3.91
CA GLN A 367 10.13 10.11 -2.74
C GLN A 367 10.13 8.58 -2.78
N THR A 368 9.26 7.96 -3.58
CA THR A 368 9.25 6.51 -3.76
C THR A 368 10.57 6.02 -4.37
N PHE A 369 11.15 6.73 -5.35
CA PHE A 369 12.50 6.44 -5.86
C PHE A 369 13.57 6.54 -4.77
N SER A 370 13.55 7.63 -3.97
CA SER A 370 14.51 7.82 -2.87
C SER A 370 14.41 6.74 -1.79
N ARG A 371 13.21 6.17 -1.58
CA ARG A 371 13.02 5.02 -0.69
C ARG A 371 13.60 3.74 -1.27
N ILE A 372 13.35 3.47 -2.56
CA ILE A 372 13.89 2.29 -3.26
C ILE A 372 15.42 2.32 -3.25
N TYR A 373 16.03 3.42 -3.69
CA TYR A 373 17.50 3.53 -3.76
C TYR A 373 18.15 3.47 -2.37
N GLY A 374 17.45 3.87 -1.31
CA GLY A 374 17.88 3.73 0.08
C GLY A 374 17.88 2.29 0.62
N LEU A 375 17.48 1.28 -0.18
CA LEU A 375 17.61 -0.14 0.14
C LEU A 375 18.93 -0.76 -0.37
N PHE A 376 19.68 -0.03 -1.21
CA PHE A 376 20.80 -0.55 -1.98
C PHE A 376 22.12 0.12 -1.61
N GLU A 377 23.24 -0.58 -1.83
CA GLU A 377 24.55 0.02 -1.68
C GLU A 377 24.83 1.01 -2.82
N SER A 378 25.68 2.00 -2.57
CA SER A 378 25.89 3.14 -3.49
C SER A 378 26.36 2.73 -4.90
N GLU A 379 27.02 1.58 -5.02
CA GLU A 379 27.49 1.00 -6.28
C GLU A 379 26.35 0.34 -7.09
N GLU A 380 25.29 -0.12 -6.41
CA GLU A 380 24.18 -0.88 -6.99
C GLU A 380 23.03 0.02 -7.45
N VAL A 381 22.83 1.17 -6.81
CA VAL A 381 21.75 2.13 -7.10
C VAL A 381 21.65 2.47 -8.59
N GLU A 382 22.78 2.61 -9.27
CA GLU A 382 22.84 2.94 -10.71
C GLU A 382 22.43 1.75 -11.61
N GLN A 383 22.63 0.50 -11.18
CA GLN A 383 22.05 -0.67 -11.85
C GLN A 383 20.54 -0.73 -11.62
N VAL A 384 20.10 -0.57 -10.37
CA VAL A 384 18.68 -0.63 -9.97
C VAL A 384 17.87 0.46 -10.69
N ARG A 385 18.37 1.70 -10.73
CA ARG A 385 17.81 2.82 -11.51
C ARG A 385 17.53 2.42 -12.96
N ARG A 386 18.52 1.83 -13.64
CA ARG A 386 18.39 1.47 -15.07
C ARG A 386 17.34 0.40 -15.28
N VAL A 387 17.31 -0.66 -14.47
CA VAL A 387 16.27 -1.70 -14.57
C VAL A 387 14.89 -1.12 -14.25
N LEU A 388 14.77 -0.34 -13.17
CA LEU A 388 13.53 0.30 -12.75
C LEU A 388 12.95 1.23 -13.84
N ALA A 389 13.79 1.93 -14.60
CA ALA A 389 13.36 2.78 -15.71
C ALA A 389 12.68 2.03 -16.87
N TYR A 390 12.90 0.71 -17.01
CA TYR A 390 12.21 -0.14 -17.99
C TYR A 390 11.04 -0.91 -17.38
N GLN A 391 11.17 -1.35 -16.13
CA GLN A 391 10.15 -2.17 -15.47
C GLN A 391 9.02 -1.38 -14.80
N MET A 392 9.24 -0.13 -14.40
CA MET A 392 8.18 0.71 -13.84
C MET A 392 6.98 0.83 -14.80
N ARG A 393 5.76 0.78 -14.25
CA ARG A 393 4.50 1.12 -14.95
C ARG A 393 3.79 2.29 -14.28
N ALA A 394 3.66 2.28 -12.96
CA ALA A 394 3.14 3.42 -12.22
C ALA A 394 3.58 3.43 -10.75
N PHE A 395 3.85 4.62 -10.22
CA PHE A 395 3.91 4.88 -8.78
C PHE A 395 2.71 5.74 -8.40
N VAL A 396 2.01 5.36 -7.32
CA VAL A 396 0.78 6.02 -6.87
C VAL A 396 0.89 6.33 -5.37
N TYR A 397 1.06 7.59 -5.01
CA TYR A 397 0.99 8.01 -3.61
C TYR A 397 -0.47 8.29 -3.21
N GLN A 398 -0.91 7.74 -2.09
CA GLN A 398 -2.31 7.78 -1.64
C GLN A 398 -2.45 8.25 -0.18
N LYS A 399 -3.40 9.18 0.06
CA LYS A 399 -3.79 9.71 1.37
C LYS A 399 -5.33 9.75 1.47
N LEU A 400 -5.90 9.18 2.53
CA LEU A 400 -7.35 9.23 2.78
C LEU A 400 -7.73 10.49 3.55
N LEU A 401 -8.71 11.24 3.04
CA LEU A 401 -9.21 12.49 3.61
C LEU A 401 -10.68 12.34 4.07
N PRO A 402 -11.11 13.01 5.15
CA PRO A 402 -12.54 13.06 5.52
C PRO A 402 -13.35 13.81 4.46
N THR A 403 -14.58 13.37 4.21
CA THR A 403 -15.45 13.95 3.16
C THR A 403 -16.59 14.79 3.74
N LEU A 404 -17.27 15.54 2.87
CA LEU A 404 -18.51 16.26 3.15
C LEU A 404 -19.77 15.38 3.06
N HIS A 405 -19.68 14.16 2.52
CA HIS A 405 -20.84 13.27 2.32
C HIS A 405 -21.00 12.29 3.49
N GLU A 406 -22.17 12.29 4.13
CA GLU A 406 -22.46 11.45 5.31
C GLU A 406 -22.21 9.94 5.09
N ASN A 407 -22.42 9.46 3.86
CA ASN A 407 -22.25 8.05 3.48
C ASN A 407 -20.80 7.67 3.12
N ILE A 408 -19.90 8.65 2.92
CA ILE A 408 -18.51 8.42 2.49
C ILE A 408 -17.56 8.90 3.58
N ALA A 409 -17.23 8.04 4.54
CA ALA A 409 -16.44 8.43 5.71
C ALA A 409 -15.05 8.99 5.35
N ARG A 410 -14.39 8.48 4.29
CA ARG A 410 -13.12 8.97 3.75
C ARG A 410 -13.02 8.72 2.24
N ILE A 411 -12.31 9.58 1.51
CA ILE A 411 -12.02 9.46 0.05
C ILE A 411 -10.50 9.53 -0.20
N PRO A 412 -9.94 8.82 -1.21
CA PRO A 412 -8.52 8.94 -1.56
C PRO A 412 -8.21 10.22 -2.34
N ALA A 413 -7.25 11.00 -1.84
CA ALA A 413 -6.47 11.93 -2.64
C ALA A 413 -5.20 11.22 -3.14
N LEU A 414 -4.84 11.46 -4.40
CA LEU A 414 -3.79 10.70 -5.11
C LEU A 414 -2.76 11.61 -5.78
N GLU A 415 -1.54 11.11 -5.88
CA GLU A 415 -0.54 11.54 -6.85
C GLU A 415 -0.17 10.32 -7.70
N ILE A 416 -0.31 10.42 -9.03
CA ILE A 416 -0.18 9.32 -9.98
C ILE A 416 0.90 9.66 -10.99
N LEU A 417 1.99 8.89 -10.99
CA LEU A 417 3.10 8.99 -11.93
C LEU A 417 3.13 7.71 -12.78
N ILE A 418 2.95 7.84 -14.09
CA ILE A 418 2.89 6.72 -15.04
C ILE A 418 4.18 6.69 -15.87
N ALA A 419 4.71 5.50 -16.15
CA ALA A 419 5.90 5.35 -16.98
C ALA A 419 5.61 5.71 -18.44
N ASN A 420 6.39 6.66 -18.97
CA ASN A 420 6.40 7.06 -20.38
C ASN A 420 7.85 7.41 -20.78
N PRO A 421 8.17 7.72 -22.06
CA PRO A 421 9.53 8.01 -22.48
C PRO A 421 10.20 9.21 -21.78
N VAL A 422 9.42 10.18 -21.29
CA VAL A 422 9.92 11.33 -20.52
C VAL A 422 10.29 10.89 -19.11
N VAL A 423 9.39 10.17 -18.41
CA VAL A 423 9.64 9.64 -17.06
C VAL A 423 10.80 8.65 -17.08
N GLN A 424 10.84 7.73 -18.05
CA GLN A 424 11.94 6.81 -18.26
C GLN A 424 13.27 7.53 -18.43
N LYS A 425 13.33 8.59 -19.25
CA LYS A 425 14.54 9.41 -19.36
C LYS A 425 14.92 10.07 -18.04
N TYR A 426 13.96 10.67 -17.32
CA TYR A 426 14.23 11.30 -16.02
C TYR A 426 14.76 10.32 -14.96
N VAL A 427 14.33 9.05 -15.00
CA VAL A 427 14.91 7.98 -14.16
C VAL A 427 16.31 7.61 -14.64
N LEU A 428 16.52 7.35 -15.95
CA LEU A 428 17.84 7.02 -16.51
C LEU A 428 18.88 8.12 -16.29
N ASP A 429 18.51 9.39 -16.41
CA ASP A 429 19.39 10.55 -16.17
C ASP A 429 19.70 10.76 -14.67
N GLY A 430 19.05 10.04 -13.73
CA GLY A 430 19.17 10.28 -12.29
C GLY A 430 18.57 11.60 -11.82
N ARG A 431 17.50 12.05 -12.48
CA ARG A 431 16.85 13.37 -12.31
C ARG A 431 15.41 13.24 -11.83
N GLU A 432 15.11 12.21 -11.04
CA GLU A 432 13.75 11.88 -10.58
C GLU A 432 13.12 13.01 -9.75
N GLY A 433 13.92 13.90 -9.16
CA GLY A 433 13.47 15.11 -8.47
C GLY A 433 12.70 16.10 -9.36
N GLU A 434 13.03 16.17 -10.65
CA GLU A 434 12.35 17.06 -11.62
C GLU A 434 10.97 16.53 -12.07
N LEU A 435 10.67 15.25 -11.82
CA LEU A 435 9.37 14.64 -12.15
C LEU A 435 8.20 15.35 -11.46
N ARG A 436 8.44 16.02 -10.32
CA ARG A 436 7.43 16.84 -9.64
C ARG A 436 6.93 18.02 -10.47
N GLU A 437 7.80 18.61 -11.30
CA GLU A 437 7.39 19.67 -12.24
C GLU A 437 6.77 19.05 -13.49
N TYR A 438 7.28 17.92 -13.97
CA TYR A 438 6.68 17.20 -15.09
C TYR A 438 5.22 16.76 -14.81
N LEU A 439 4.91 16.30 -13.60
CA LEU A 439 3.55 15.93 -13.17
C LEU A 439 2.53 17.08 -13.26
N ARG A 440 2.98 18.34 -13.27
CA ARG A 440 2.13 19.53 -13.41
C ARG A 440 1.84 19.91 -14.87
N THR A 441 2.48 19.26 -15.84
CA THR A 441 2.34 19.57 -17.27
C THR A 441 0.98 19.12 -17.82
N VAL A 442 0.55 19.75 -18.92
CA VAL A 442 -0.71 19.36 -19.60
C VAL A 442 -0.56 17.98 -20.23
N GLU A 443 0.64 17.69 -20.75
CA GLU A 443 1.06 16.45 -21.39
C GLU A 443 1.00 15.27 -20.40
N ALA A 444 1.49 15.43 -19.17
CA ALA A 444 1.37 14.42 -18.13
C ALA A 444 -0.10 14.17 -17.75
N ARG A 445 -0.89 15.24 -17.56
CA ARG A 445 -2.32 15.13 -17.23
C ARG A 445 -3.14 14.47 -18.34
N GLN A 446 -2.81 14.72 -19.62
CA GLN A 446 -3.44 14.04 -20.76
C GLN A 446 -3.16 12.53 -20.78
N GLN A 447 -2.03 12.09 -20.23
CA GLN A 447 -1.68 10.66 -20.06
C GLN A 447 -2.25 10.05 -18.77
N GLY A 448 -3.15 10.75 -18.07
CA GLY A 448 -3.80 10.25 -16.86
C GLY A 448 -2.95 10.33 -15.58
N MET A 449 -1.82 11.05 -15.63
CA MET A 449 -1.05 11.41 -14.43
C MET A 449 -1.78 12.49 -13.63
N VAL A 450 -1.50 12.56 -12.33
CA VAL A 450 -2.15 13.50 -11.40
C VAL A 450 -1.11 13.99 -10.40
N ASP A 451 -0.90 15.30 -10.28
CA ASP A 451 -0.13 15.89 -9.19
C ASP A 451 -0.99 16.00 -7.92
N PHE A 452 -0.41 15.86 -6.72
CA PHE A 452 -1.23 15.80 -5.50
C PHE A 452 -2.12 17.04 -5.29
N ASN A 453 -1.60 18.24 -5.61
CA ASN A 453 -2.38 19.47 -5.55
C ASN A 453 -3.48 19.54 -6.63
N GLY A 454 -3.36 18.80 -7.73
CA GLY A 454 -4.41 18.61 -8.73
C GLY A 454 -5.54 17.71 -8.23
N SER A 455 -5.21 16.61 -7.53
CA SER A 455 -6.22 15.76 -6.88
C SER A 455 -6.99 16.50 -5.77
N LEU A 456 -6.29 17.31 -4.97
CA LEU A 456 -6.93 18.14 -3.95
C LEU A 456 -7.89 19.19 -4.53
N VAL A 457 -7.55 19.78 -5.67
CA VAL A 457 -8.45 20.73 -6.37
C VAL A 457 -9.69 20.00 -6.89
N ASP A 458 -9.52 18.88 -7.60
CA ASP A 458 -10.63 18.09 -8.16
C ASP A 458 -11.62 17.59 -7.08
N LEU A 459 -11.10 17.18 -5.91
CA LEU A 459 -11.92 16.79 -4.75
C LEU A 459 -12.67 17.95 -4.08
N VAL A 460 -12.17 19.19 -4.19
CA VAL A 460 -12.86 20.41 -3.72
C VAL A 460 -13.89 20.88 -4.76
N GLU A 461 -13.55 20.89 -6.05
CA GLU A 461 -14.43 21.27 -7.16
C GLU A 461 -15.68 20.37 -7.25
N ARG A 462 -15.52 19.07 -6.95
CA ARG A 462 -16.61 18.09 -6.92
C ARG A 462 -17.32 17.98 -5.56
N GLU A 463 -17.09 18.93 -4.66
CA GLU A 463 -17.68 19.03 -3.32
C GLU A 463 -17.45 17.82 -2.38
N TYR A 464 -16.48 16.94 -2.67
CA TYR A 464 -16.15 15.81 -1.80
C TYR A 464 -15.44 16.23 -0.52
N ILE A 465 -14.56 17.24 -0.56
CA ILE A 465 -13.81 17.70 0.62
C ILE A 465 -13.92 19.22 0.82
N HIS A 466 -13.95 19.65 2.08
CA HIS A 466 -13.93 21.07 2.42
C HIS A 466 -12.54 21.68 2.16
N VAL A 467 -12.48 22.95 1.73
CA VAL A 467 -11.23 23.66 1.40
C VAL A 467 -10.15 23.53 2.49
N ARG A 468 -10.53 23.65 3.77
CA ARG A 468 -9.57 23.48 4.90
C ARG A 468 -8.92 22.09 4.94
N VAL A 469 -9.66 21.03 4.62
CA VAL A 469 -9.12 19.66 4.56
C VAL A 469 -8.10 19.54 3.43
N ALA A 470 -8.31 20.23 2.31
CA ALA A 470 -7.32 20.31 1.23
C ALA A 470 -6.08 21.13 1.66
N GLU A 471 -6.26 22.26 2.34
CA GLU A 471 -5.15 23.06 2.88
C GLU A 471 -4.31 22.29 3.91
N GLU A 472 -4.95 21.61 4.87
CA GLU A 472 -4.30 20.72 5.85
C GLU A 472 -3.64 19.50 5.19
N ALA A 473 -4.11 19.07 4.03
CA ALA A 473 -3.58 17.92 3.33
C ALA A 473 -2.37 18.23 2.42
N SER A 474 -2.21 19.49 1.99
CA SER A 474 -1.37 19.89 0.85
C SER A 474 0.14 19.97 1.15
N PRO A 475 1.01 19.53 0.22
CA PRO A 475 2.46 19.75 0.28
C PRO A 475 2.89 21.15 -0.22
N ASN A 476 1.96 21.99 -0.70
CA ASN A 476 2.19 23.42 -0.99
C ASN A 476 0.84 24.16 -0.98
N ILE A 477 0.53 24.79 0.16
CA ILE A 477 -0.74 25.47 0.44
C ILE A 477 -0.94 26.70 -0.44
N ASP A 478 0.11 27.46 -0.75
CA ASP A 478 0.01 28.70 -1.54
C ASP A 478 -0.24 28.39 -3.03
N GLU A 479 0.37 27.32 -3.55
CA GLU A 479 0.02 26.77 -4.86
C GLU A 479 -1.44 26.33 -4.92
N LEU A 480 -1.91 25.57 -3.93
CA LEU A 480 -3.31 25.12 -3.85
C LEU A 480 -4.27 26.33 -3.82
N LYS A 481 -3.99 27.32 -2.98
CA LYS A 481 -4.77 28.58 -2.91
C LYS A 481 -4.76 29.35 -4.22
N MET A 482 -3.65 29.38 -4.96
CA MET A 482 -3.60 29.99 -6.29
C MET A 482 -4.48 29.22 -7.29
N ARG A 483 -4.43 27.88 -7.28
CA ARG A 483 -5.26 27.04 -8.17
C ARG A 483 -6.75 27.27 -7.90
N LEU A 484 -7.20 27.15 -6.65
CA LEU A 484 -8.59 27.36 -6.25
C LEU A 484 -9.10 28.77 -6.57
N LYS A 485 -8.28 29.82 -6.37
CA LYS A 485 -8.63 31.21 -6.71
C LYS A 485 -8.83 31.46 -8.21
N LYS A 486 -8.18 30.69 -9.09
CA LYS A 486 -8.37 30.81 -10.55
C LYS A 486 -9.70 30.22 -11.04
N LEU A 487 -10.42 29.50 -10.18
CA LEU A 487 -11.65 28.78 -10.49
C LEU A 487 -12.88 29.52 -9.96
N GLY A 488 -12.85 29.99 -8.70
CA GLY A 488 -13.90 30.83 -8.10
C GLY A 488 -13.99 32.27 -8.64
N GLY A 489 -13.59 32.50 -9.89
CA GLY A 489 -13.63 33.77 -10.61
C GLY A 489 -14.13 33.60 -12.05
N ARG A 490 -14.99 32.60 -12.27
CA ARG A 490 -15.70 32.28 -13.51
C ARG A 490 -17.19 32.12 -13.23
#